data_AF-A0A1Y2N606-F1
#
_entry.id   AF-A0A1Y2N606-F1
#
_cell.length_a   1.000
_cell.length_b   1.000
_cell.length_c   1.000
_cell.angle_alpha   90.00
_cell.angle_beta   90.00
_cell.angle_gamma   90.00
#
_symmetry.space_group_name_H-M   'P 1'
#
loop_
_entity.id
_entity.type
_entity.pdbx_description
1 polymer ?
#
loop_
_entity_poly.entity_id
_entity_poly.type
_entity_poly.pdbx_seq_one_letter_code
_entity_poly.pdbx_strand_id
1 'polypeptide(L)'
;MTTEGDDAGNKAGADDADRALAALGAQLDASVADLEFARRRVRELQEMRARGLGWREIVPREERPLIVETVTRALDGLGAIGGRFRREEAVALHTEGETIAGIGRLFGVSRQRVSAYLQEHVQLQALRATAEADRAPSEP
;
A
#
# COMPACT_ATOMS: atom_id res chain seq x y z
N MET A 1 34.98 16.29 -6.22
CA MET A 1 33.94 17.27 -6.61
C MET A 1 32.98 16.51 -7.51
N THR A 2 32.07 15.75 -6.90
CA THR A 2 31.14 14.81 -7.56
C THR A 2 29.85 14.60 -6.74
N THR A 3 29.55 15.49 -5.79
CA THR A 3 28.52 15.28 -4.75
C THR A 3 27.09 15.64 -5.19
N GLU A 4 26.88 16.30 -6.33
CA GLU A 4 25.54 16.80 -6.72
C GLU A 4 24.62 15.72 -7.30
N GLY A 5 25.15 14.65 -7.90
CA GLY A 5 24.34 13.57 -8.50
C GLY A 5 23.81 12.56 -7.47
N ASP A 6 24.60 12.24 -6.46
CA ASP A 6 24.25 11.29 -5.39
C ASP A 6 23.18 11.90 -4.44
N ASP A 7 23.29 13.20 -4.16
CA ASP A 7 22.37 13.90 -3.25
C ASP A 7 20.96 14.06 -3.84
N ALA A 8 20.85 14.29 -5.16
CA ALA A 8 19.57 14.37 -5.85
C ALA A 8 18.85 13.00 -5.91
N GLY A 9 19.59 11.91 -6.13
CA GLY A 9 19.04 10.55 -6.11
C GLY A 9 18.59 10.12 -4.72
N ASN A 10 19.38 10.47 -3.70
CA ASN A 10 19.05 10.23 -2.29
C ASN A 10 17.75 10.96 -1.88
N LYS A 11 17.64 12.24 -2.24
CA LYS A 11 16.46 13.06 -1.93
C LYS A 11 15.19 12.56 -2.63
N ALA A 12 15.29 12.15 -3.90
CA ALA A 12 14.15 11.60 -4.64
C ALA A 12 13.63 10.28 -4.03
N GLY A 13 14.54 9.41 -3.58
CA GLY A 13 14.17 8.16 -2.90
C GLY A 13 13.48 8.40 -1.55
N ALA A 14 14.00 9.34 -0.75
CA ALA A 14 13.38 9.77 0.50
C ALA A 14 11.98 10.36 0.28
N ASP A 15 11.82 11.25 -0.72
CA ASP A 15 10.53 11.83 -1.09
C ASP A 15 9.51 10.77 -1.54
N ASP A 16 9.95 9.69 -2.21
CA ASP A 16 9.08 8.57 -2.61
C ASP A 16 8.59 7.75 -1.41
N ALA A 17 9.47 7.53 -0.42
CA ALA A 17 9.15 6.85 0.83
C ALA A 17 8.17 7.67 1.69
N ASP A 18 8.40 8.98 1.84
CA ASP A 18 7.51 9.88 2.58
C ASP A 18 6.11 9.93 1.96
N ARG A 19 6.02 10.03 0.63
CA ARG A 19 4.73 9.94 -0.08
C ARG A 19 4.05 8.59 0.14
N ALA A 20 4.81 7.50 0.19
CA ALA A 20 4.26 6.17 0.45
C ALA A 20 3.77 6.02 1.89
N LEU A 21 4.47 6.60 2.85
CA LEU A 21 4.08 6.64 4.26
C LEU A 21 2.78 7.43 4.44
N ALA A 22 2.69 8.62 3.84
CA ALA A 22 1.47 9.44 3.89
C ALA A 22 0.27 8.71 3.27
N ALA A 23 0.46 8.05 2.12
CA ALA A 23 -0.58 7.25 1.49
C ALA A 23 -1.02 6.06 2.36
N LEU A 24 -0.08 5.42 3.06
CA LEU A 24 -0.38 4.36 4.01
C LEU A 24 -1.23 4.88 5.18
N GLY A 25 -0.89 6.05 5.74
CA GLY A 25 -1.68 6.71 6.78
C GLY A 25 -3.13 6.95 6.32
N ALA A 26 -3.31 7.57 5.15
CA ALA A 26 -4.63 7.83 4.59
C ALA A 26 -5.42 6.54 4.33
N GLN A 27 -4.75 5.48 3.86
CA GLN A 27 -5.39 4.18 3.64
C GLN A 27 -5.78 3.50 4.96
N LEU A 28 -4.97 3.65 6.02
CA LEU A 28 -5.33 3.15 7.35
C LEU A 28 -6.60 3.85 7.87
N ASP A 29 -6.68 5.18 7.74
CA ASP A 29 -7.87 5.93 8.15
C ASP A 29 -9.13 5.48 7.38
N ALA A 30 -9.01 5.30 6.06
CA ALA A 30 -10.09 4.78 5.23
C ALA A 30 -10.51 3.36 5.65
N SER A 31 -9.54 2.47 5.89
CA SER A 31 -9.79 1.10 6.34
C SER A 31 -10.42 1.05 7.74
N VAL A 32 -10.04 1.94 8.66
CA VAL A 32 -10.70 2.07 9.96
C VAL A 32 -12.16 2.44 9.79
N ALA A 33 -12.46 3.47 8.97
CA ALA A 33 -13.83 3.88 8.69
C ALA A 33 -14.68 2.75 8.07
N ASP A 34 -14.12 2.01 7.11
CA ASP A 34 -14.75 0.83 6.49
C ASP A 34 -15.04 -0.26 7.56
N LEU A 35 -14.07 -0.59 8.40
CA LEU A 35 -14.22 -1.63 9.42
C LEU A 35 -15.18 -1.21 10.54
N GLU A 36 -15.25 0.06 10.89
CA GLU A 36 -16.25 0.60 11.82
C GLU A 36 -17.66 0.49 11.24
N PHE A 37 -17.83 0.80 9.95
CA PHE A 37 -19.09 0.59 9.25
C PHE A 37 -19.49 -0.89 9.27
N ALA A 38 -18.60 -1.78 8.88
CA ALA A 38 -18.83 -3.23 8.91
C ALA A 38 -19.20 -3.72 10.32
N ARG A 39 -18.53 -3.22 11.37
CA ARG A 39 -18.83 -3.56 12.76
C ARG A 39 -20.22 -3.12 13.21
N ARG A 40 -20.73 -1.97 12.73
CA ARG A 40 -22.11 -1.55 13.01
C ARG A 40 -23.10 -2.52 12.37
N ARG A 41 -22.89 -2.87 11.10
CA ARG A 41 -23.73 -3.84 10.37
C ARG A 41 -23.74 -5.22 11.03
N VAL A 42 -22.58 -5.72 11.46
CA VAL A 42 -22.49 -6.99 12.20
C VAL A 42 -23.41 -6.99 13.42
N ARG A 43 -23.47 -5.89 14.17
CA ARG A 43 -24.34 -5.78 15.36
C ARG A 43 -25.83 -5.83 14.99
N GLU A 44 -26.25 -5.15 13.92
CA GLU A 44 -27.63 -5.19 13.45
C GLU A 44 -28.06 -6.60 13.01
N LEU A 45 -27.19 -7.30 12.28
CA LEU A 45 -27.43 -8.68 11.88
C LEU A 45 -27.51 -9.62 13.10
N GLN A 46 -26.65 -9.41 14.11
CA GLN A 46 -26.72 -10.14 15.38
C GLN A 46 -28.04 -9.90 16.11
N GLU A 47 -28.54 -8.67 16.13
CA GLU A 47 -29.85 -8.35 16.72
C GLU A 47 -31.00 -9.04 15.97
N MET A 48 -30.98 -9.05 14.64
CA MET A 48 -32.00 -9.76 13.85
C MET A 48 -31.95 -11.27 14.11
N ARG A 49 -30.75 -11.85 14.22
CA ARG A 49 -30.57 -13.25 14.61
C ARG A 49 -31.10 -13.53 16.01
N ALA A 50 -30.84 -12.65 16.98
CA ALA A 50 -31.35 -12.79 18.34
C ALA A 50 -32.89 -12.73 18.42
N ARG A 51 -33.53 -12.02 17.48
CA ARG A 51 -35.00 -11.98 17.32
C ARG A 51 -35.57 -13.22 16.58
N GLY A 52 -34.73 -14.18 16.21
CA GLY A 52 -35.14 -15.45 15.59
C GLY A 52 -35.21 -15.46 14.06
N LEU A 53 -34.89 -14.35 13.37
CA LEU A 53 -34.97 -14.30 11.90
C LEU A 53 -33.94 -15.24 11.26
N GLY A 54 -34.32 -15.93 10.18
CA GLY A 54 -33.43 -16.78 9.40
C GLY A 54 -32.43 -16.00 8.55
N TRP A 55 -31.29 -16.59 8.20
CA TRP A 55 -30.29 -15.94 7.32
C TRP A 55 -30.85 -15.54 5.95
N ARG A 56 -31.77 -16.35 5.39
CA ARG A 56 -32.46 -16.02 4.12
C ARG A 56 -33.32 -14.76 4.21
N GLU A 57 -33.75 -14.38 5.40
CA GLU A 57 -34.50 -13.16 5.65
C GLU A 57 -33.56 -11.99 5.97
N ILE A 58 -32.46 -12.25 6.67
CA ILE A 58 -31.52 -11.21 7.11
C ILE A 58 -30.66 -10.68 5.98
N VAL A 59 -30.05 -11.55 5.16
CA VAL A 59 -29.09 -11.13 4.13
C VAL A 59 -29.68 -10.15 3.12
N PRO A 60 -30.93 -10.33 2.61
CA PRO A 60 -31.54 -9.34 1.71
C PRO A 60 -31.85 -7.99 2.36
N ARG A 61 -31.89 -7.93 3.70
CA ARG A 61 -32.13 -6.70 4.47
C ARG A 61 -30.84 -5.97 4.83
N GLU A 62 -29.68 -6.56 4.54
CA GLU A 62 -28.39 -5.92 4.73
C GLU A 62 -28.26 -4.73 3.78
N GLU A 63 -28.08 -3.53 4.33
CA GLU A 63 -27.81 -2.33 3.55
C GLU A 63 -26.43 -2.42 2.88
N ARG A 64 -26.34 -1.96 1.64
CA ARG A 64 -25.09 -1.94 0.86
C ARG A 64 -24.17 -0.81 1.35
N PRO A 65 -22.83 -0.98 1.29
CA PRO A 65 -22.10 -2.18 0.85
C PRO A 65 -22.21 -3.31 1.87
N LEU A 66 -22.15 -4.56 1.40
CA LEU A 66 -22.19 -5.72 2.30
C LEU A 66 -20.95 -5.71 3.21
N ILE A 67 -21.05 -6.34 4.38
CA ILE A 67 -19.93 -6.53 5.31
C ILE A 67 -18.75 -7.17 4.59
N VAL A 68 -19.00 -8.22 3.79
CA VAL A 68 -17.95 -8.91 3.04
C VAL A 68 -17.29 -8.02 2.00
N GLU A 69 -18.06 -7.16 1.31
CA GLU A 69 -17.51 -6.21 0.34
C GLU A 69 -16.64 -5.15 1.03
N THR A 70 -17.07 -4.70 2.19
CA THR A 70 -16.37 -3.68 2.98
C THR A 70 -15.05 -4.23 3.55
N VAL A 71 -15.07 -5.46 4.09
CA VAL A 71 -13.86 -6.12 4.59
C VAL A 71 -12.88 -6.40 3.45
N THR A 72 -13.36 -6.91 2.31
CA THR A 72 -12.51 -7.14 1.13
C THR A 72 -11.87 -5.84 0.65
N ARG A 73 -12.63 -4.75 0.53
CA ARG A 73 -12.08 -3.44 0.16
C ARG A 73 -10.98 -2.97 1.10
N ALA A 74 -11.19 -3.11 2.42
CA ALA A 74 -10.20 -2.72 3.41
C ALA A 74 -8.91 -3.54 3.27
N LEU A 75 -9.03 -4.86 3.08
CA LEU A 75 -7.87 -5.76 2.90
C LEU A 75 -7.12 -5.47 1.60
N ASP A 76 -7.83 -5.28 0.49
CA ASP A 76 -7.23 -5.00 -0.82
C ASP A 76 -6.48 -3.66 -0.79
N GLY A 77 -7.11 -2.62 -0.22
CA GLY A 77 -6.50 -1.29 -0.07
C GLY A 77 -5.22 -1.34 0.77
N LEU A 78 -5.26 -2.00 1.94
CA LEU A 78 -4.08 -2.17 2.79
C LEU A 78 -2.99 -3.01 2.12
N GLY A 79 -3.37 -4.07 1.41
CA GLY A 79 -2.44 -4.92 0.69
C GLY A 79 -1.67 -4.15 -0.40
N ALA A 80 -2.39 -3.37 -1.21
CA ALA A 80 -1.82 -2.57 -2.28
C ALA A 80 -0.87 -1.50 -1.76
N ILE A 81 -1.32 -0.69 -0.78
CA ILE A 81 -0.52 0.43 -0.28
C ILE A 81 0.64 -0.05 0.61
N GLY A 82 0.43 -1.07 1.42
CA GLY A 82 1.48 -1.65 2.26
C GLY A 82 2.61 -2.30 1.44
N GLY A 83 2.28 -2.89 0.28
CA GLY A 83 3.28 -3.40 -0.66
C GLY A 83 4.17 -2.28 -1.21
N ARG A 84 3.55 -1.17 -1.65
CA ARG A 84 4.27 0.02 -2.12
C ARG A 84 5.17 0.60 -1.03
N PHE A 85 4.64 0.82 0.17
CA PHE A 85 5.40 1.45 1.26
C PHE A 85 6.66 0.64 1.62
N ARG A 86 6.54 -0.68 1.83
CA ARG A 86 7.70 -1.54 2.14
C ARG A 86 8.79 -1.47 1.06
N ARG A 87 8.39 -1.31 -0.21
CA ARG A 87 9.36 -1.18 -1.30
C ARG A 87 10.11 0.15 -1.21
N GLU A 88 9.39 1.27 -1.13
CA GLU A 88 10.03 2.58 -1.11
C GLU A 88 10.87 2.78 0.16
N GLU A 89 10.42 2.28 1.32
CA GLU A 89 11.17 2.29 2.57
C GLU A 89 12.45 1.45 2.47
N ALA A 90 12.40 0.26 1.85
CA ALA A 90 13.58 -0.56 1.63
C ALA A 90 14.61 0.14 0.70
N VAL A 91 14.14 0.87 -0.31
CA VAL A 91 15.00 1.64 -1.22
C VAL A 91 15.65 2.80 -0.47
N ALA A 92 14.88 3.58 0.28
CA ALA A 92 15.42 4.68 1.08
C ALA A 92 16.50 4.19 2.05
N LEU A 93 16.22 3.14 2.82
CA LEU A 93 17.20 2.54 3.73
C LEU A 93 18.46 2.06 3.00
N HIS A 94 18.30 1.44 1.82
CA HIS A 94 19.45 0.97 1.06
C HIS A 94 20.33 2.14 0.57
N THR A 95 19.73 3.23 0.12
CA THR A 95 20.42 4.46 -0.29
C THR A 95 21.12 5.13 0.89
N GLU A 96 20.53 5.06 2.09
CA GLU A 96 21.14 5.52 3.35
C GLU A 96 22.29 4.60 3.83
N GLY A 97 22.62 3.55 3.08
CA GLY A 97 23.77 2.68 3.32
C GLY A 97 23.44 1.39 4.05
N GLU A 98 22.16 1.11 4.33
CA GLU A 98 21.80 -0.18 4.92
C GLU A 98 21.94 -1.35 3.94
N THR A 99 22.32 -2.48 4.50
CA THR A 99 22.54 -3.70 3.71
C THR A 99 21.23 -4.46 3.50
N ILE A 100 21.11 -5.21 2.40
CA ILE A 100 19.97 -6.11 2.14
C ILE A 100 19.71 -7.07 3.33
N ALA A 101 20.78 -7.55 3.98
CA ALA A 101 20.68 -8.40 5.15
C ALA A 101 20.18 -7.64 6.40
N GLY A 102 20.60 -6.38 6.57
CA GLY A 102 20.13 -5.48 7.62
C GLY A 102 18.64 -5.19 7.47
N ILE A 103 18.23 -4.73 6.29
CA ILE A 103 16.82 -4.45 5.95
C ILE A 103 15.96 -5.69 6.16
N GLY A 104 16.43 -6.87 5.74
CA GLY A 104 15.69 -8.13 5.94
C GLY A 104 15.43 -8.43 7.42
N ARG A 105 16.40 -8.15 8.30
CA ARG A 105 16.22 -8.30 9.75
C ARG A 105 15.24 -7.28 10.31
N LEU A 106 15.35 -6.00 9.91
CA LEU A 106 14.46 -4.93 10.36
C LEU A 106 12.99 -5.22 9.99
N PHE A 107 12.77 -5.72 8.77
CA PHE A 107 11.43 -5.95 8.25
C PHE A 107 10.88 -7.34 8.58
N GLY A 108 11.69 -8.23 9.17
CA GLY A 108 11.31 -9.61 9.43
C GLY A 108 11.07 -10.43 8.16
N VAL A 109 11.77 -10.12 7.07
CA VAL A 109 11.63 -10.79 5.77
C VAL A 109 12.97 -11.35 5.27
N SER A 110 12.91 -12.27 4.30
CA SER A 110 14.12 -12.86 3.73
C SER A 110 14.91 -11.86 2.88
N ARG A 111 16.22 -12.12 2.71
CA ARG A 111 17.07 -11.36 1.78
C ARG A 111 16.53 -11.33 0.35
N GLN A 112 15.91 -12.44 -0.09
CA GLN A 112 15.28 -12.53 -1.41
C GLN A 112 14.12 -11.55 -1.55
N ARG A 113 13.31 -11.38 -0.49
CA ARG A 113 12.20 -10.43 -0.49
C ARG A 113 12.71 -8.99 -0.61
N VAL A 114 13.75 -8.63 0.13
CA VAL A 114 14.35 -7.29 0.05
C VAL A 114 14.95 -7.05 -1.33
N SER A 115 15.67 -8.03 -1.88
CA SER A 115 16.21 -7.94 -3.24
C SER A 115 15.10 -7.70 -4.27
N ALA A 116 13.94 -8.37 -4.13
CA ALA A 116 12.80 -8.16 -5.01
C ALA A 116 12.27 -6.72 -4.93
N TYR A 117 12.18 -6.12 -3.73
CA TYR A 117 11.77 -4.72 -3.58
C TYR A 117 12.67 -3.77 -4.35
N LEU A 118 13.99 -3.92 -4.21
CA LEU A 118 14.95 -3.06 -4.91
C LEU A 118 14.85 -3.21 -6.43
N GLN A 119 14.69 -4.45 -6.92
CA GLN A 119 14.54 -4.71 -8.35
C GLN A 119 13.23 -4.15 -8.91
N GLU A 120 12.11 -4.31 -8.20
CA GLU A 120 10.82 -3.72 -8.59
C GLU A 120 10.91 -2.20 -8.71
N HIS A 121 11.61 -1.52 -7.79
CA HIS A 121 11.76 -0.06 -7.85
C HIS A 121 12.54 0.38 -9.10
N VAL A 122 13.68 -0.28 -9.40
CA VAL A 122 14.47 -0.01 -10.61
C VAL A 122 13.62 -0.23 -11.87
N GLN A 123 12.83 -1.31 -11.92
CA GLN A 123 11.95 -1.58 -13.06
C GLN A 123 10.87 -0.50 -13.22
N LEU A 124 10.28 -0.02 -12.12
CA LEU A 124 9.29 1.06 -12.14
C LEU A 124 9.90 2.39 -12.58
N GLN A 125 11.12 2.70 -12.16
CA GLN A 125 11.84 3.89 -12.63
C GLN A 125 12.12 3.81 -14.14
N ALA A 126 12.58 2.66 -14.64
CA ALA A 126 12.81 2.46 -16.06
C ALA A 126 11.53 2.64 -16.89
N LEU A 127 10.40 2.09 -16.42
CA LEU A 127 9.10 2.27 -17.08
C LEU A 127 8.65 3.74 -17.10
N ARG A 128 8.88 4.50 -16.03
CA ARG A 128 8.59 5.95 -15.97
C ARG A 128 9.44 6.72 -16.98
N ALA A 129 10.75 6.45 -17.03
CA ALA A 129 11.66 7.10 -17.96
C ALA A 129 11.27 6.86 -19.43
N THR A 130 10.88 5.62 -19.78
CA THR A 130 10.38 5.31 -21.13
C THR A 130 9.09 6.08 -21.46
N ALA A 131 8.14 6.15 -20.52
CA ALA A 131 6.88 6.87 -20.72
C ALA A 131 7.07 8.39 -20.84
N GLU A 132 8.06 8.96 -20.14
CA GLU A 132 8.43 10.38 -20.26
C GLU A 132 9.11 10.67 -21.61
N ALA A 133 9.98 9.78 -22.07
CA ALA A 133 10.62 9.89 -23.39
C ALA A 133 9.59 9.85 -24.54
N ASP A 134 8.58 8.97 -24.45
CA ASP A 134 7.48 8.90 -25.42
C ASP A 134 6.53 10.11 -25.39
N ARG A 135 6.48 10.84 -24.26
CA ARG A 135 5.63 12.02 -24.08
C ARG A 135 6.31 13.33 -24.55
N ALA A 136 7.63 13.35 -24.72
CA ALA A 136 8.33 14.51 -25.25
C ALA A 136 7.94 14.70 -26.74
N PRO A 137 7.33 15.84 -27.14
CA PRO A 137 6.96 16.05 -28.53
C PRO A 137 8.21 16.07 -29.41
N SER A 138 8.14 15.39 -30.55
CA SER A 138 9.03 15.65 -31.68
C SER A 138 8.75 17.09 -32.15
N GLU A 139 9.44 18.07 -31.56
CA GLU A 139 9.43 19.41 -32.13
C GLU A 139 10.24 19.40 -33.45
N PRO A 140 9.69 20.01 -34.52
CA PRO A 140 10.20 19.92 -35.89
C PRO A 140 11.48 20.72 -36.14
#